data_AF-A0A953U0J8-F1
#
_entry.id   AF-A0A953U0J8-F1
#
_cell.length_a   1.000
_cell.length_b   1.000
_cell.length_c   1.000
_cell.angle_alpha   90.00
_cell.angle_beta   90.00
_cell.angle_gamma   90.00
#
_symmetry.space_group_name_H-M   'P 1'
#
loop_
_entity.id
_entity.type
_entity.pdbx_description
1 polymer ?
#
loop_
_entity_poly.entity_id
_entity_poly.type
_entity_poly.pdbx_seq_one_letter_code
_entity_poly.pdbx_strand_id
1 'polypeptide(L)'
;MGLNERRKIKELQEITFPMRVKEIQEICGAPIPYEVDWDSLSDDMEGLNFIDNLSCHRLNMALRGICQDNLGKEAVREGLKKIKLKNVRDKGAMKMTFEGGVLEMHCAYALRTEGMFRDDAIRKLLLEKL
;
A
#
# COMPACT_ATOMS: atom_id res chain seq x y z
N MET A 1 4.01 21.65 5.80
CA MET A 1 4.33 20.58 6.76
C MET A 1 4.62 21.11 8.15
N GLY A 2 3.75 20.83 9.13
CA GLY A 2 3.98 21.13 10.53
C GLY A 2 4.89 20.10 11.22
N LEU A 3 5.18 20.32 12.50
CA LEU A 3 6.07 19.46 13.29
C LEU A 3 5.48 18.07 13.55
N ASN A 4 4.16 17.99 13.74
CA ASN A 4 3.48 16.73 14.05
C ASN A 4 3.45 15.81 12.83
N GLU A 5 3.17 16.37 11.64
CA GLU A 5 3.19 15.62 10.38
C GLU A 5 4.59 15.10 10.07
N ARG A 6 5.63 15.92 10.27
CA ARG A 6 7.03 15.49 10.12
C ARG A 6 7.40 14.35 11.07
N ARG A 7 6.97 14.42 12.34
CA ARG A 7 7.17 13.34 13.31
C ARG A 7 6.46 12.07 12.88
N LYS A 8 5.21 12.18 12.43
CA LYS A 8 4.43 11.02 11.99
C LYS A 8 5.01 10.37 10.75
N ILE A 9 5.48 11.15 9.77
CA ILE A 9 6.20 10.62 8.60
C ILE A 9 7.43 9.84 9.03
N LYS A 10 8.24 10.37 9.95
CA LYS A 10 9.42 9.65 10.43
C LYS A 10 9.07 8.34 11.11
N GLU A 11 8.05 8.33 11.98
CA GLU A 11 7.54 7.11 12.59
C GLU A 11 7.10 6.08 11.54
N LEU A 12 6.36 6.53 10.51
CA LEU A 12 5.94 5.67 9.42
C LEU A 12 7.15 5.10 8.67
N GLN A 13 8.13 5.94 8.31
CA GLN A 13 9.33 5.54 7.56
C GLN A 13 10.25 4.58 8.32
N GLU A 14 10.46 4.83 9.62
CA GLU A 14 11.44 4.11 10.43
C GLU A 14 10.86 2.88 11.12
N ILE A 15 9.54 2.89 11.39
CA ILE A 15 8.88 1.86 12.19
C ILE A 15 7.81 1.15 11.37
N THR A 16 6.75 1.84 10.96
CA THR A 16 5.56 1.20 10.38
C THR A 16 5.83 0.50 9.05
N PHE A 17 6.36 1.21 8.06
CA PHE A 17 6.60 0.66 6.72
C PHE A 17 7.62 -0.49 6.74
N PRO A 18 8.76 -0.41 7.45
CA PRO A 18 9.67 -1.54 7.59
C PRO A 18 9.02 -2.78 8.20
N MET A 19 8.15 -2.61 9.22
CA MET A 19 7.39 -3.73 9.77
C MET A 19 6.42 -4.33 8.75
N ARG A 20 5.74 -3.50 7.95
CA ARG A 20 4.85 -3.97 6.88
C ARG A 20 5.59 -4.70 5.77
N VAL A 21 6.78 -4.26 5.39
CA VAL A 21 7.63 -4.96 4.39
C VAL A 21 8.05 -6.34 4.92
N LYS A 22 8.41 -6.43 6.21
CA LYS A 22 8.69 -7.73 6.84
C LYS A 22 7.47 -8.65 6.83
N GLU A 23 6.30 -8.12 7.16
CA GLU A 23 5.05 -8.89 7.09
C GLU A 23 4.78 -9.40 5.66
N ILE A 24 5.00 -8.57 4.64
CA ILE A 24 4.88 -9.01 3.24
C ILE A 24 5.88 -10.12 2.92
N GLN A 25 7.13 -10.00 3.39
CA GLN A 25 8.15 -11.01 3.19
C GLN A 25 7.75 -12.35 3.82
N GLU A 26 7.13 -12.34 5.00
CA GLU A 26 6.60 -13.55 5.64
C GLU A 26 5.44 -14.18 4.84
N ILE A 27 4.58 -13.36 4.24
CA ILE A 27 3.42 -13.81 3.46
C ILE A 27 3.86 -14.38 2.09
N CYS A 28 4.69 -13.62 1.37
CA CYS A 28 5.00 -13.85 -0.04
C CYS A 28 6.36 -14.53 -0.27
N GLY A 29 7.22 -14.55 0.74
CA GLY A 29 8.60 -15.05 0.64
C GLY A 29 9.59 -14.04 0.05
N ALA A 30 9.17 -12.80 -0.23
CA ALA A 30 10.04 -11.75 -0.75
C ALA A 30 9.70 -10.37 -0.17
N PRO A 31 10.71 -9.54 0.16
CA PRO A 31 10.47 -8.19 0.63
C PRO A 31 10.03 -7.29 -0.54
N ILE A 32 8.88 -6.66 -0.39
CA ILE A 32 8.34 -5.74 -1.39
C ILE A 32 8.35 -4.34 -0.79
N PRO A 33 9.25 -3.44 -1.23
CA PRO A 33 9.39 -2.12 -0.65
C PRO A 33 8.21 -1.22 -1.00
N TYR A 34 7.87 -0.34 -0.04
CA TYR A 34 6.94 0.77 -0.25
C TYR A 34 7.68 2.05 -0.64
N GLU A 35 7.12 2.77 -1.61
CA GLU A 35 7.54 4.10 -2.03
C GLU A 35 6.33 5.02 -1.88
N VAL A 36 6.39 5.94 -0.93
CA VAL A 36 5.26 6.82 -0.60
C VAL A 36 5.57 8.22 -1.09
N ASP A 37 4.61 8.83 -1.78
CA ASP A 37 4.63 10.25 -2.11
C ASP A 37 4.32 11.07 -0.85
N TRP A 38 5.34 11.34 -0.06
CA TRP A 38 5.23 12.08 1.20
C TRP A 38 4.79 13.54 1.01
N ASP A 39 5.11 14.14 -0.14
CA ASP A 39 4.69 15.49 -0.46
C ASP A 39 3.16 15.57 -0.58
N SER A 40 2.52 14.53 -1.14
CA SER A 40 1.06 14.41 -1.20
C SER A 40 0.36 14.28 0.18
N LEU A 41 1.11 13.98 1.23
CA LEU A 41 0.65 13.83 2.62
C LEU A 41 1.12 14.97 3.53
N SER A 42 1.82 15.97 2.97
CA SER A 42 2.55 16.99 3.73
C SER A 42 1.66 17.92 4.57
N ASP A 43 0.40 18.06 4.19
CA ASP A 43 -0.63 18.85 4.86
C ASP A 43 -1.83 18.01 5.32
N ASP A 44 -1.71 16.67 5.31
CA ASP A 44 -2.81 15.74 5.59
C ASP A 44 -2.49 14.79 6.74
N MET A 45 -2.65 15.29 7.97
CA MET A 45 -2.44 14.50 9.18
C MET A 45 -3.44 13.33 9.29
N GLU A 46 -4.66 13.49 8.78
CA GLU A 46 -5.64 12.41 8.78
C GLU A 46 -5.17 11.29 7.84
N GLY A 47 -4.72 11.65 6.63
CA GLY A 47 -4.13 10.70 5.69
C GLY A 47 -2.91 9.97 6.25
N LEU A 48 -2.01 10.68 6.95
CA LEU A 48 -0.86 10.08 7.63
C LEU A 48 -1.24 9.06 8.71
N ASN A 49 -2.36 9.28 9.41
CA ASN A 49 -2.84 8.33 10.43
C ASN A 49 -3.49 7.09 9.81
N PHE A 50 -4.06 7.21 8.61
CA PHE A 50 -4.84 6.14 8.00
C PHE A 50 -4.13 5.38 6.88
N ILE A 51 -3.04 5.89 6.31
CA ILE A 51 -2.30 5.23 5.20
C ILE A 51 -1.93 3.78 5.51
N ASP A 52 -1.50 3.49 6.74
CA ASP A 52 -1.15 2.13 7.15
C ASP A 52 -2.36 1.18 7.11
N ASN A 53 -3.48 1.58 7.71
CA ASN A 53 -4.66 0.73 7.79
C ASN A 53 -5.41 0.61 6.44
N LEU A 54 -5.46 1.71 5.69
CA LEU A 54 -6.25 1.79 4.45
C LEU A 54 -5.50 1.28 3.21
N SER A 55 -4.16 1.28 3.22
CA SER A 55 -3.37 0.70 2.15
C SER A 55 -2.57 -0.51 2.61
N CYS A 56 -1.62 -0.35 3.54
CA CYS A 56 -0.67 -1.42 3.87
C CYS A 56 -1.38 -2.67 4.42
N HIS A 57 -2.29 -2.48 5.39
CA HIS A 57 -3.03 -3.59 5.97
C HIS A 57 -3.97 -4.26 4.95
N ARG A 58 -4.65 -3.48 4.10
CA ARG A 58 -5.52 -4.02 3.02
C ARG A 58 -4.74 -4.81 2.00
N LEU A 59 -3.58 -4.31 1.60
CA LEU A 59 -2.69 -5.02 0.70
C LEU A 59 -2.18 -6.32 1.33
N ASN A 60 -1.79 -6.31 2.61
CA ASN A 60 -1.36 -7.53 3.29
C ASN A 60 -2.47 -8.59 3.34
N MET A 61 -3.74 -8.19 3.54
CA MET A 61 -4.87 -9.11 3.46
C MET A 61 -5.07 -9.67 2.05
N ALA A 62 -4.98 -8.83 1.01
CA ALA A 62 -5.06 -9.27 -0.38
C ALA A 62 -3.95 -10.28 -0.71
N LEU A 63 -2.71 -9.99 -0.30
CA LEU A 63 -1.55 -10.87 -0.50
C LEU A 63 -1.70 -12.19 0.26
N ARG A 64 -2.21 -12.20 1.50
CA ARG A 64 -2.51 -13.46 2.22
C ARG A 64 -3.53 -14.32 1.48
N GLY A 65 -4.49 -13.71 0.79
CA GLY A 65 -5.48 -14.41 -0.04
C GLY A 65 -4.95 -14.90 -1.39
N ILE A 66 -3.81 -14.38 -1.87
CA ILE A 66 -3.13 -14.86 -3.09
C ILE A 66 -2.09 -15.92 -2.74
N CYS A 67 -1.27 -15.66 -1.73
CA CYS A 67 -0.16 -16.50 -1.28
C CYS A 67 -0.61 -17.72 -0.44
N GLN A 68 -1.79 -18.27 -0.69
CA GLN A 68 -2.32 -19.44 0.03
C GLN A 68 -1.58 -20.73 -0.34
N ASP A 69 -1.02 -20.79 -1.55
CA ASP A 69 -0.24 -21.90 -2.07
C ASP A 69 1.12 -21.42 -2.63
N ASN A 70 1.96 -22.37 -3.04
CA ASN A 70 3.29 -22.06 -3.55
C ASN A 70 3.27 -21.32 -4.89
N LEU A 71 2.28 -21.59 -5.76
CA LEU A 71 2.16 -20.91 -7.07
C LEU A 71 1.79 -19.44 -6.87
N GLY A 72 0.85 -19.15 -5.98
CA GLY A 72 0.48 -17.77 -5.63
C GLY A 72 1.65 -16.98 -5.03
N LYS A 73 2.46 -17.62 -4.18
CA LYS A 73 3.68 -17.01 -3.63
C LYS A 73 4.71 -16.71 -4.71
N GLU A 74 4.92 -17.66 -5.63
CA GLU A 74 5.85 -17.51 -6.74
C GLU A 74 5.42 -16.39 -7.70
N ALA A 75 4.15 -16.36 -8.09
CA ALA A 75 3.58 -15.31 -8.95
C ALA A 75 3.77 -13.92 -8.33
N VAL A 76 3.46 -13.75 -7.03
CA VAL A 76 3.67 -12.47 -6.34
C VAL A 76 5.14 -12.11 -6.27
N ARG A 77 6.03 -13.06 -5.93
CA ARG A 77 7.48 -12.82 -5.81
C ARG A 77 8.09 -12.34 -7.13
N GLU A 78 7.66 -12.91 -8.25
CA GLU A 78 8.23 -12.58 -9.56
C GLU A 78 7.58 -11.33 -10.17
N GLY A 79 6.27 -11.18 -9.97
CA GLY A 79 5.51 -10.09 -10.56
C GLY A 79 5.54 -8.81 -9.73
N LEU A 80 5.34 -8.84 -8.42
CA LEU A 80 5.25 -7.64 -7.57
C LEU A 80 6.62 -7.26 -6.97
N LYS A 81 7.20 -6.18 -7.50
CA LYS A 81 8.54 -5.69 -7.14
C LYS A 81 8.53 -4.49 -6.21
N LYS A 82 7.49 -3.65 -6.28
CA LYS A 82 7.39 -2.41 -5.49
C LYS A 82 5.95 -1.95 -5.36
N ILE A 83 5.64 -1.28 -4.26
CA ILE A 83 4.33 -0.66 -4.02
C ILE A 83 4.51 0.86 -3.94
N LYS A 84 3.80 1.61 -4.77
CA LYS A 84 3.77 3.08 -4.74
C LYS A 84 2.46 3.56 -4.12
N LEU A 85 2.55 4.38 -3.08
CA LEU A 85 1.38 4.97 -2.42
C LEU A 85 1.37 6.48 -2.63
N LYS A 86 0.22 7.00 -3.03
CA LYS A 86 0.00 8.44 -3.19
C LYS A 86 -1.32 8.84 -2.57
N ASN A 87 -1.31 9.94 -1.83
CA ASN A 87 -2.54 10.55 -1.33
C ASN A 87 -3.16 11.43 -2.42
N VAL A 88 -4.48 11.36 -2.52
CA VAL A 88 -5.29 12.26 -3.35
C VAL A 88 -6.39 12.88 -2.51
N ARG A 89 -6.89 14.06 -2.87
CA ARG A 89 -7.91 14.75 -2.05
C ARG A 89 -9.31 14.21 -2.30
N ASP A 90 -9.59 13.83 -3.54
CA ASP A 90 -10.93 13.48 -4.00
C ASP A 90 -11.02 12.03 -4.46
N LYS A 91 -12.20 11.44 -4.25
CA LYS A 91 -12.50 10.07 -4.70
C LYS A 91 -12.36 9.89 -6.21
N GLY A 92 -12.62 10.95 -6.99
CA GLY A 92 -12.47 10.91 -8.45
C GLY A 92 -11.01 10.82 -8.93
N ALA A 93 -10.05 11.17 -8.09
CA ALA A 93 -8.62 11.03 -8.38
C ALA A 93 -8.05 9.70 -7.89
N MET A 94 -8.85 8.88 -7.20
CA MET A 94 -8.43 7.55 -6.78
C MET A 94 -8.24 6.64 -7.98
N LYS A 95 -7.13 5.94 -8.01
CA LYS A 95 -6.84 4.93 -9.03
C LYS A 95 -5.89 3.88 -8.48
N MET A 96 -5.95 2.71 -9.09
CA MET A 96 -5.07 1.60 -8.77
C MET A 96 -4.60 0.99 -10.07
N THR A 97 -3.29 0.94 -10.26
CA THR A 97 -2.66 0.44 -11.48
C THR A 97 -1.53 -0.52 -11.13
N PHE A 98 -1.32 -1.53 -11.96
CA PHE A 98 -0.22 -2.46 -11.81
C PHE A 98 0.49 -2.61 -13.14
N GLU A 99 1.71 -2.09 -13.23
CA GLU A 99 2.51 -2.07 -14.46
C GLU A 99 3.98 -2.31 -14.16
N GLY A 100 4.66 -3.15 -14.95
CA GLY A 100 6.09 -3.43 -14.78
C GLY A 100 6.48 -3.99 -13.41
N GLY A 101 5.53 -4.61 -12.71
CA GLY A 101 5.70 -5.10 -11.35
C GLY A 101 5.61 -4.04 -10.25
N VAL A 102 5.07 -2.87 -10.57
CA VAL A 102 4.82 -1.79 -9.60
C VAL A 102 3.32 -1.67 -9.38
N LEU A 103 2.87 -1.92 -8.16
CA LEU A 103 1.50 -1.62 -7.73
C LEU A 103 1.43 -0.15 -7.29
N GLU A 104 0.77 0.70 -8.07
CA GLU A 104 0.56 2.10 -7.74
C GLU A 104 -0.88 2.33 -7.26
N MET A 105 -1.02 2.87 -6.05
CA MET A 105 -2.30 3.13 -5.40
C MET A 105 -2.42 4.62 -5.07
N HIS A 106 -3.42 5.27 -5.66
CA HIS A 106 -3.82 6.63 -5.34
C HIS A 106 -5.08 6.53 -4.49
N CYS A 107 -4.96 6.83 -3.21
CA CYS A 107 -6.03 6.70 -2.23
C CYS A 107 -6.36 8.05 -1.62
N ALA A 108 -7.63 8.30 -1.33
CA ALA A 108 -8.08 9.51 -0.66
C ALA A 108 -8.13 9.28 0.85
N TYR A 109 -6.98 9.19 1.52
CA TYR A 109 -6.91 8.68 2.89
C TYR A 109 -7.73 9.48 3.91
N ALA A 110 -7.87 10.79 3.70
CA ALA A 110 -8.75 11.65 4.50
C ALA A 110 -10.25 11.31 4.40
N LEU A 111 -10.67 10.57 3.37
CA LEU A 111 -12.05 10.08 3.22
C LEU A 111 -12.27 8.72 3.90
N ARG A 112 -11.29 8.23 4.67
CA ARG A 112 -11.36 6.99 5.45
C ARG A 112 -11.79 5.78 4.60
N THR A 113 -12.85 5.09 4.99
CA THR A 113 -13.35 3.89 4.30
C THR A 113 -13.84 4.16 2.88
N GLU A 114 -14.20 5.41 2.55
CA GLU A 114 -14.60 5.78 1.20
C GLU A 114 -13.41 6.09 0.28
N GLY A 115 -12.24 6.30 0.88
CA GLY A 115 -11.00 6.69 0.22
C GLY A 115 -9.99 5.57 0.02
N MET A 116 -10.40 4.31 0.25
CA MET A 116 -9.54 3.13 0.13
C MET A 116 -10.01 2.16 -0.95
N PHE A 117 -9.10 1.34 -1.46
CA PHE A 117 -9.45 0.13 -2.21
C PHE A 117 -9.67 -1.04 -1.25
N ARG A 118 -10.75 -1.79 -1.45
CA ARG A 118 -10.99 -3.02 -0.69
C ARG A 118 -9.97 -4.08 -1.07
N ASP A 119 -9.63 -4.95 -0.13
CA ASP A 119 -8.69 -6.05 -0.34
C ASP A 119 -9.09 -6.96 -1.52
N ASP A 120 -10.38 -7.25 -1.72
CA ASP A 120 -10.87 -7.97 -2.90
C ASP A 120 -10.50 -7.29 -4.24
N ALA A 121 -10.59 -5.96 -4.31
CA ALA A 121 -10.27 -5.21 -5.52
C ALA A 121 -8.77 -5.25 -5.81
N ILE A 122 -7.95 -5.08 -4.77
CA ILE A 122 -6.48 -5.18 -4.85
C ILE A 122 -6.09 -6.59 -5.32
N ARG A 123 -6.67 -7.62 -4.68
CA ARG A 123 -6.44 -9.02 -5.02
C ARG A 123 -6.81 -9.33 -6.47
N LYS A 124 -7.98 -8.87 -6.93
CA LYS A 124 -8.43 -9.09 -8.31
C LYS A 124 -7.48 -8.47 -9.32
N LEU A 125 -7.02 -7.23 -9.09
CA LEU A 125 -6.09 -6.58 -10.00
C LEU A 125 -4.75 -7.33 -10.07
N LEU A 126 -4.22 -7.74 -8.91
CA LEU A 126 -2.96 -8.49 -8.86
C LEU A 126 -3.10 -9.84 -9.57
N LEU A 127 -4.17 -10.60 -9.34
CA LEU A 127 -4.39 -11.89 -10.01
C LEU A 127 -4.59 -11.77 -11.53
N GLU A 128 -5.08 -10.63 -12.04
CA GLU A 128 -5.22 -10.41 -13.48
C GLU A 128 -3.89 -10.05 -14.16
N LYS A 129 -2.90 -9.56 -13.40
CA LYS A 129 -1.68 -8.96 -13.95
C LYS A 129 -0.38 -9.66 -13.56
N LEU A 130 -0.40 -10.53 -12.54
CA LEU A 130 0.69 -11.43 -12.16
C LEU A 130 0.65 -12.70 -13.02
#